data_AF-A0A9P6DUP6-F1
#
_entry.id   AF-A0A9P6DUP6-F1
#
_cell.length_a   1.000
_cell.length_b   1.000
_cell.length_c   1.000
_cell.angle_alpha   90.00
_cell.angle_beta   90.00
_cell.angle_gamma   90.00
#
_symmetry.space_group_name_H-M   'P 1'
#
loop_
_entity.id
_entity.type
_entity.pdbx_description
1 polymer ?
#
loop_
_entity_poly.entity_id
_entity_poly.type
_entity_poly.pdbx_seq_one_letter_code
_entity_poly.pdbx_strand_id
1 'polypeptide(L)'
;MSRPTPGTYIITNKARSTEGNELTITFNGKGNALTVDNRTDSPSQRWKISNYSDGRTSYVVPVSAPSLQVAWGRGVAIVLPAGAYVWTIRETRTGYTIQDGGLTAFWGVAHTVDGAKVTIGGGTGEVTQRWHLKRVA
;
A
#
# COMPACT_ATOMS: atom_id res chain seq x y z
N MET A 1 -5.06 -6.64 -17.08
CA MET A 1 -4.84 -6.13 -15.71
C MET A 1 -5.46 -7.10 -14.74
N SER A 2 -4.70 -7.59 -13.76
CA SER A 2 -5.11 -8.63 -12.81
C SER A 2 -5.15 -8.05 -11.39
N ARG A 3 -6.05 -8.54 -10.54
CA ARG A 3 -5.97 -8.31 -9.09
C ARG A 3 -4.94 -9.27 -8.50
N PRO A 4 -4.14 -8.89 -7.49
CA PRO A 4 -3.34 -9.87 -6.77
C PRO A 4 -4.24 -10.93 -6.13
N THR A 5 -3.77 -12.17 -6.09
CA THR A 5 -4.41 -13.23 -5.31
C THR A 5 -4.44 -12.86 -3.82
N PRO A 6 -5.45 -13.26 -3.04
CA PRO A 6 -5.39 -13.12 -1.58
C PRO A 6 -4.13 -13.78 -1.01
N GLY A 7 -3.49 -13.13 -0.03
CA GLY A 7 -2.23 -13.61 0.55
C GLY A 7 -1.52 -12.55 1.39
N THR A 8 -0.33 -12.88 1.86
CA THR A 8 0.54 -11.93 2.56
C THR A 8 1.61 -11.40 1.64
N TYR A 9 1.77 -10.10 1.62
CA TYR A 9 2.64 -9.39 0.70
C TYR A 9 3.59 -8.45 1.42
N ILE A 10 4.75 -8.24 0.82
CA ILE A 10 5.56 -7.04 1.01
C ILE A 10 5.30 -6.13 -0.18
N ILE A 11 5.02 -4.85 0.10
CA ILE A 11 4.63 -3.85 -0.90
C ILE A 11 5.74 -2.82 -0.99
N THR A 12 6.49 -2.84 -2.09
CA THR A 12 7.64 -1.96 -2.30
C THR A 12 7.32 -0.94 -3.39
N ASN A 13 7.69 0.32 -3.21
CA ASN A 13 7.56 1.32 -4.25
C ASN A 13 8.48 0.95 -5.42
N LYS A 14 8.04 1.22 -6.65
CA LYS A 14 8.86 1.02 -7.85
C LYS A 14 10.02 2.02 -7.90
N ALA A 15 9.83 3.21 -7.38
CA ALA A 15 10.91 4.18 -7.23
C ALA A 15 11.80 3.78 -6.05
N ARG A 16 13.11 3.95 -6.22
CA ARG A 16 14.12 3.67 -5.20
C ARG A 16 14.50 4.96 -4.46
N SER A 17 15.10 4.83 -3.29
CA SER A 17 15.70 5.98 -2.62
C SER A 17 16.85 6.58 -3.43
N THR A 18 17.33 7.76 -3.05
CA THR A 18 18.53 8.38 -3.61
C THR A 18 19.77 7.49 -3.50
N GLU A 19 19.86 6.67 -2.46
CA GLU A 19 20.92 5.68 -2.26
C GLU A 19 20.67 4.34 -3.00
N GLY A 20 19.57 4.24 -3.75
CA GLY A 20 19.20 3.03 -4.49
C GLY A 20 18.46 1.97 -3.67
N ASN A 21 18.05 2.27 -2.43
CA ASN A 21 17.37 1.33 -1.55
C ASN A 21 15.91 1.08 -1.97
N GLU A 22 15.41 -0.12 -1.64
CA GLU A 22 14.00 -0.47 -1.79
C GLU A 22 13.18 0.15 -0.66
N LEU A 23 12.18 0.95 -1.04
CA LEU A 23 11.26 1.61 -0.11
C LEU A 23 9.97 0.80 0.04
N THR A 24 9.74 0.26 1.23
CA THR A 24 8.68 -0.71 1.53
C THR A 24 7.63 -0.09 2.45
N ILE A 25 6.35 -0.29 2.15
CA ILE A 25 5.26 0.20 2.99
C ILE A 25 5.36 -0.42 4.39
N THR A 26 5.45 0.42 5.41
CA THR A 26 5.58 0.04 6.82
C THR A 26 4.39 0.52 7.64
N PHE A 27 3.91 -0.35 8.54
CA PHE A 27 2.91 -0.01 9.53
C PHE A 27 3.55 0.73 10.71
N ASN A 28 3.09 1.96 10.96
CA ASN A 28 3.63 2.84 12.01
C ASN A 28 2.63 3.11 13.16
N GLY A 29 1.76 2.15 13.47
CA GLY A 29 0.80 2.23 14.58
C GLY A 29 -0.61 2.69 14.18
N LYS A 30 -1.57 2.43 15.08
CA LYS A 30 -2.99 2.79 14.91
C LYS A 30 -3.17 4.31 14.87
N GLY A 31 -3.95 4.80 13.92
CA GLY A 31 -4.23 6.22 13.71
C GLY A 31 -3.14 6.97 12.94
N ASN A 32 -1.97 6.36 12.76
CA ASN A 32 -0.84 6.98 12.08
C ASN A 32 -0.87 6.70 10.59
N ALA A 33 -0.19 7.59 9.84
CA ALA A 33 0.06 7.38 8.43
C ALA A 33 1.04 6.22 8.21
N LEU A 34 0.82 5.46 7.13
CA LEU A 34 1.83 4.55 6.62
C LEU A 34 3.04 5.33 6.13
N THR A 35 4.21 4.77 6.34
CA THR A 35 5.46 5.24 5.74
C THR A 35 5.94 4.26 4.69
N VAL A 36 6.88 4.69 3.85
CA VAL A 36 7.80 3.80 3.18
C VAL A 36 9.16 3.92 3.85
N ASP A 37 9.69 2.79 4.26
CA ASP A 37 11.01 2.71 4.89
C ASP A 37 11.89 1.72 4.13
N ASN A 38 13.19 1.76 4.39
CA ASN A 38 14.13 0.77 3.86
C ASN A 38 13.63 -0.64 4.15
N ARG A 39 13.74 -1.51 3.15
CA ARG A 39 13.29 -2.90 3.27
C ARG A 39 14.01 -3.61 4.42
N THR A 40 13.20 -4.22 5.29
CA THR A 40 13.62 -5.14 6.35
C THR A 40 12.77 -6.43 6.26
N ASP A 41 12.99 -7.37 7.18
CA ASP A 41 12.13 -8.55 7.33
C ASP A 41 11.04 -8.39 8.41
N SER A 42 10.86 -7.16 8.92
CA SER A 42 9.94 -6.85 10.02
C SER A 42 8.49 -7.21 9.69
N PRO A 43 7.71 -7.77 10.65
CA PRO A 43 6.27 -7.97 10.48
C PRO A 43 5.48 -6.69 10.18
N SER A 44 6.01 -5.52 10.56
CA SER A 44 5.40 -4.21 10.24
C SER A 44 5.39 -3.89 8.74
N GLN A 45 6.23 -4.55 7.94
CA GLN A 45 6.29 -4.40 6.48
C GLN A 45 5.52 -5.49 5.72
N ARG A 46 4.74 -6.32 6.43
CA ARG A 46 3.95 -7.40 5.86
C ARG A 46 2.45 -7.06 5.93
N TRP A 47 1.79 -7.24 4.80
CA TRP A 47 0.41 -6.83 4.59
C TRP A 47 -0.41 -8.00 4.09
N LYS A 48 -1.48 -8.35 4.80
CA LYS A 48 -2.50 -9.28 4.32
C LYS A 48 -3.42 -8.54 3.36
N ILE A 49 -3.51 -9.06 2.15
CA ILE A 49 -4.46 -8.61 1.12
C ILE A 49 -5.53 -9.70 0.98
N SER A 50 -6.80 -9.30 1.11
CA SER A 50 -7.94 -10.22 0.95
C SER A 50 -9.07 -9.55 0.19
N ASN A 51 -9.92 -10.35 -0.46
CA ASN A 51 -11.02 -9.84 -1.27
C ASN A 51 -12.10 -9.18 -0.40
N TYR A 52 -12.72 -8.12 -0.91
CA TYR A 52 -14.02 -7.66 -0.45
C TYR A 52 -15.15 -8.33 -1.27
N SER A 53 -16.38 -8.28 -0.75
CA SER A 53 -17.55 -8.97 -1.32
C SER A 53 -18.03 -8.38 -2.65
N ASP A 54 -17.60 -7.16 -3.01
CA ASP A 54 -17.94 -6.50 -4.28
C ASP A 54 -17.24 -7.12 -5.52
N GLY A 55 -16.38 -8.11 -5.32
CA GLY A 55 -15.62 -8.79 -6.37
C GLY A 55 -14.50 -7.94 -7.00
N ARG A 56 -14.36 -6.67 -6.63
CA ARG A 56 -13.46 -5.69 -7.27
C ARG A 56 -12.35 -5.23 -6.36
N THR A 57 -12.68 -4.91 -5.11
CA THR A 57 -11.79 -4.28 -4.14
C THR A 57 -11.23 -5.30 -3.15
N SER A 58 -10.25 -4.84 -2.37
CA SER A 58 -9.51 -5.65 -1.41
C SER A 58 -9.30 -4.88 -0.12
N TYR A 59 -9.30 -5.62 0.99
CA TYR A 59 -8.75 -5.14 2.25
C TYR A 59 -7.23 -5.17 2.21
N VAL A 60 -6.62 -4.19 2.88
CA VAL A 60 -5.18 -4.18 3.19
C VAL A 60 -5.05 -4.08 4.70
N VAL A 61 -4.44 -5.11 5.31
CA VAL A 61 -4.39 -5.31 6.77
C VAL A 61 -2.94 -5.54 7.19
N PRO A 62 -2.40 -4.81 8.18
CA PRO A 62 -1.06 -5.09 8.67
C PRO A 62 -1.03 -6.45 9.38
N VAL A 63 -0.05 -7.30 9.06
CA VAL A 63 0.08 -8.62 9.69
C VAL A 63 0.32 -8.50 11.20
N SER A 64 1.05 -7.48 11.63
CA SER A 64 1.33 -7.21 13.04
C SER A 64 0.13 -6.64 13.82
N ALA A 65 -0.97 -6.26 13.15
CA ALA A 65 -2.18 -5.75 13.80
C ALA A 65 -3.46 -6.14 13.02
N PRO A 66 -3.87 -7.43 13.07
CA PRO A 66 -4.90 -7.99 12.18
C PRO A 66 -6.32 -7.45 12.40
N SER A 67 -6.58 -6.73 13.50
CA SER A 67 -7.86 -6.07 13.78
C SER A 67 -8.00 -4.69 13.12
N LEU A 68 -6.96 -4.23 12.42
CA LEU A 68 -6.90 -2.93 11.78
C LEU A 68 -6.94 -3.04 10.25
N GLN A 69 -7.30 -1.95 9.58
CA GLN A 69 -7.37 -1.84 8.12
C GLN A 69 -6.76 -0.51 7.67
N VAL A 70 -6.16 -0.51 6.48
CA VAL A 70 -5.70 0.74 5.87
C VAL A 70 -6.91 1.54 5.36
N ALA A 71 -7.01 2.78 5.81
CA ALA A 71 -8.04 3.76 5.48
C ALA A 71 -7.45 5.01 4.82
N TRP A 72 -8.31 5.88 4.30
CA TRP A 72 -7.92 7.18 3.78
C TRP A 72 -8.04 8.25 4.86
N GLY A 73 -6.95 8.93 5.22
CA GLY A 73 -6.98 10.08 6.12
C GLY A 73 -6.31 11.30 5.49
N ARG A 74 -7.04 12.42 5.32
CA ARG A 74 -6.51 13.74 4.89
C ARG A 74 -5.37 13.68 3.83
N GLY A 75 -5.56 12.91 2.76
CA GLY A 75 -4.58 12.80 1.66
C GLY A 75 -3.43 11.81 1.87
N VAL A 76 -3.47 10.97 2.90
CA VAL A 76 -2.50 9.89 3.17
C VAL A 76 -3.20 8.59 3.55
N ALA A 77 -2.50 7.47 3.38
CA ALA A 77 -2.94 6.17 3.87
C ALA A 77 -2.68 6.09 5.37
N ILE A 78 -3.72 5.84 6.17
CA ILE A 78 -3.65 5.69 7.63
C ILE A 78 -4.18 4.32 8.04
N VAL A 79 -3.98 3.90 9.29
CA VAL A 79 -4.52 2.61 9.79
C VAL A 79 -5.53 2.81 10.90
N LEU A 80 -6.74 2.27 10.73
CA LEU A 80 -7.85 2.42 11.68
C LEU A 80 -8.42 1.05 12.07
N PRO A 81 -9.23 0.95 13.14
CA PRO A 81 -10.04 -0.24 13.39
C PRO A 81 -10.84 -0.63 12.14
N ALA A 82 -11.06 -1.92 11.94
CA ALA A 82 -11.80 -2.41 10.78
C ALA A 82 -13.13 -1.67 10.58
N GLY A 83 -13.35 -1.18 9.36
CA GLY A 83 -14.47 -0.29 9.03
C GLY A 83 -14.93 -0.40 7.57
N ALA A 84 -14.65 -1.54 6.94
CA ALA A 84 -14.89 -1.78 5.52
C ALA A 84 -14.07 -0.86 4.58
N TYR A 85 -12.84 -0.48 4.98
CA TYR A 85 -11.95 0.33 4.14
C TYR A 85 -11.30 -0.54 3.07
N VAL A 86 -11.55 -0.23 1.80
CA VAL A 86 -11.18 -1.08 0.68
C VAL A 86 -10.46 -0.32 -0.43
N TRP A 87 -9.61 -1.04 -1.16
CA TRP A 87 -8.75 -0.50 -2.22
C TRP A 87 -8.85 -1.35 -3.47
N THR A 88 -8.84 -0.70 -4.63
CA THR A 88 -8.70 -1.39 -5.91
C THR A 88 -7.20 -1.59 -6.19
N ILE A 89 -6.77 -2.85 -6.19
CA ILE A 89 -5.37 -3.21 -6.49
C ILE A 89 -5.31 -3.90 -7.86
N ARG A 90 -4.51 -3.36 -8.78
CA ARG A 90 -4.42 -3.86 -10.17
C ARG A 90 -2.98 -3.87 -10.67
N GLU A 91 -2.58 -5.02 -11.22
CA GLU A 91 -1.36 -5.20 -11.97
C GLU A 91 -1.47 -4.56 -13.36
N THR A 92 -0.50 -3.73 -13.68
CA THR A 92 -0.33 -3.11 -15.00
C THR A 92 1.02 -3.50 -15.58
N ARG A 93 1.27 -3.15 -16.85
CA ARG A 93 2.57 -3.36 -17.50
C ARG A 93 3.75 -2.69 -16.77
N THR A 94 3.47 -1.65 -15.98
CA THR A 94 4.46 -0.83 -15.28
C THR A 94 4.59 -1.16 -13.79
N GLY A 95 3.81 -2.10 -13.27
CA GLY A 95 3.70 -2.41 -11.85
C GLY A 95 2.26 -2.35 -11.34
N TYR A 96 2.08 -2.60 -10.06
CA TYR A 96 0.77 -2.52 -9.42
C TYR A 96 0.38 -1.07 -9.14
N THR A 97 -0.92 -0.82 -9.23
CA THR A 97 -1.58 0.38 -8.73
C THR A 97 -2.43 0.01 -7.53
N ILE A 98 -2.53 0.91 -6.56
CA ILE A 98 -3.43 0.81 -5.41
C ILE A 98 -4.26 2.09 -5.43
N GLN A 99 -5.57 1.95 -5.60
CA GLN A 99 -6.49 3.06 -5.81
C GLN A 99 -7.68 2.97 -4.86
N ASP A 100 -8.38 4.08 -4.66
CA ASP A 100 -9.69 4.06 -4.01
C ASP A 100 -10.72 3.23 -4.81
N GLY A 101 -11.90 3.00 -4.23
CA GLY A 101 -12.99 2.27 -4.90
C GLY A 101 -13.45 2.96 -6.21
N GLY A 102 -13.42 4.30 -6.24
CA GLY A 102 -13.80 5.12 -7.38
C GLY A 102 -12.76 5.23 -8.49
N LEU A 103 -11.53 4.74 -8.29
CA LEU A 103 -10.39 4.85 -9.23
C LEU A 103 -9.96 6.28 -9.53
N THR A 104 -10.19 7.20 -8.60
CA THR A 104 -9.88 8.62 -8.73
C THR A 104 -8.58 9.00 -8.03
N ALA A 105 -8.19 8.24 -7.01
CA ALA A 105 -7.02 8.49 -6.21
C ALA A 105 -6.12 7.27 -6.09
N PHE A 106 -4.82 7.51 -6.09
CA PHE A 106 -3.75 6.53 -6.14
C PHE A 106 -2.87 6.67 -4.91
N TRP A 107 -2.43 5.54 -4.38
CA TRP A 107 -1.36 5.52 -3.41
C TRP A 107 -0.03 5.80 -4.11
N GLY A 108 0.78 6.66 -3.49
CA GLY A 108 2.13 6.93 -3.94
C GLY A 108 2.99 7.54 -2.85
N VAL A 109 4.18 8.00 -3.21
CA VAL A 109 5.09 8.74 -2.33
C VAL A 109 5.45 10.07 -2.97
N ALA A 110 5.41 11.15 -2.20
CA ALA A 110 5.80 12.48 -2.69
C ALA A 110 7.32 12.59 -2.89
N HIS A 111 8.07 11.98 -1.98
CA HIS A 111 9.52 11.91 -2.02
C HIS A 111 9.97 10.47 -1.76
N THR A 112 10.97 10.02 -2.50
CA THR A 112 11.51 8.66 -2.40
C THR A 112 12.64 8.64 -1.37
N VAL A 113 12.27 8.81 -0.10
CA VAL A 113 13.19 8.79 1.04
C VAL A 113 12.62 7.91 2.14
N ASP A 114 13.51 7.37 2.98
CA ASP A 114 13.14 6.61 4.18
C ASP A 114 12.25 7.45 5.12
N GLY A 115 11.18 6.85 5.65
CA GLY A 115 10.20 7.54 6.49
C GLY A 115 9.17 8.38 5.73
N ALA A 116 9.21 8.45 4.40
CA ALA A 116 8.23 9.21 3.63
C ALA A 116 6.82 8.62 3.76
N LYS A 117 5.80 9.47 3.91
CA LYS A 117 4.41 9.02 4.05
C LYS A 117 3.86 8.47 2.74
N VAL A 118 3.02 7.45 2.83
CA VAL A 118 2.20 6.98 1.69
C VAL A 118 1.06 7.97 1.48
N THR A 119 1.17 8.75 0.41
CA THR A 119 0.19 9.74 -0.03
C THR A 119 -0.95 9.08 -0.80
N ILE A 120 -2.12 9.73 -0.79
CA ILE A 120 -3.28 9.38 -1.59
C ILE A 120 -3.75 10.64 -2.31
N GLY A 121 -3.67 10.64 -3.64
CA GLY A 121 -4.02 11.79 -4.47
C GLY A 121 -4.28 11.41 -5.91
N GLY A 122 -4.50 12.41 -6.77
CA GLY A 122 -4.77 12.20 -8.19
C GLY A 122 -3.69 11.36 -8.88
N GLY A 123 -4.10 10.58 -9.88
CA GLY A 123 -3.18 9.77 -10.67
C GLY A 123 -2.25 10.65 -11.51
N THR A 124 -0.95 10.49 -11.33
CA THR A 124 0.09 11.23 -12.08
C THR A 124 0.71 10.40 -13.20
N GLY A 125 0.55 9.08 -13.14
CA GLY A 125 1.25 8.14 -14.05
C GLY A 125 2.69 7.86 -13.65
N GLU A 126 3.21 8.56 -12.63
CA GLU A 126 4.59 8.49 -12.18
C GLU A 126 4.94 7.16 -11.53
N VAL A 127 6.22 6.81 -11.59
CA VAL A 127 6.79 5.60 -10.98
C VAL A 127 6.59 5.58 -9.45
N THR A 128 6.48 6.74 -8.80
CA THR A 128 6.22 6.87 -7.36
C THR A 128 4.81 6.42 -6.96
N GLN A 129 3.89 6.26 -7.91
CA GLN A 129 2.55 5.69 -7.73
C GLN A 129 2.43 4.25 -8.28
N ARG A 130 3.57 3.57 -8.45
CA ARG A 130 3.65 2.19 -8.89
C ARG A 130 4.33 1.34 -7.82
N TRP A 131 3.82 0.11 -7.67
CA TRP A 131 4.22 -0.78 -6.58
C TRP A 131 4.63 -2.15 -7.11
N HIS A 132 5.53 -2.80 -6.38
CA HIS A 132 5.84 -4.22 -6.48
C HIS A 132 5.18 -4.95 -5.31
N LEU A 133 4.41 -5.99 -5.61
CA LEU A 133 3.81 -6.87 -4.60
C LEU A 133 4.54 -8.21 -4.61
N LYS A 134 5.38 -8.47 -3.61
CA LYS A 134 6.05 -9.76 -3.44
C LYS A 134 5.29 -10.58 -2.42
N ARG A 135 4.73 -11.72 -2.84
CA ARG A 135 4.06 -12.66 -1.93
C ARG A 135 5.08 -13.33 -1.01
N VAL A 136 4.74 -13.47 0.27
CA VAL A 136 5.60 -14.08 1.31
C VAL A 136 4.89 -15.16 2.14
N ALA A 137 3.57 -15.30 1.99
CA ALA A 137 2.74 -16.42 2.44
C ALA A 137 1.43 -16.46 1.65
#